data_AF-A0A3M1HPB1-F1
#
_entry.id   AF-A0A3M1HPB1-F1
#
_cell.length_a   1.000
_cell.length_b   1.000
_cell.length_c   1.000
_cell.angle_alpha   90.00
_cell.angle_beta   90.00
_cell.angle_gamma   90.00
#
_symmetry.space_group_name_H-M   'P 1'
#
loop_
_entity.id
_entity.type
_entity.pdbx_description
1 polymer ?
#
loop_
_entity_poly.entity_id
_entity_poly.type
_entity_poly.pdbx_seq_one_letter_code
_entity_poly.pdbx_strand_id
1 'polypeptide(L)' 'MAIEHILLARPRGFCAGVERAILIVKEALARFGAPVYVRHEIVHNRRVVDELREEGAVFVPEIDDVPDGAVVIFS' A
#
# COMPACT_ATOMS: atom_id res chain seq x y z
N MET A 1 26.27 25.52 8.50
CA MET A 1 25.11 25.87 9.36
C MET A 1 24.79 24.66 10.21
N ALA A 2 24.71 24.81 11.53
CA ALA A 2 24.20 23.77 12.42
C ALA A 2 22.70 23.97 12.60
N ILE A 3 21.92 22.90 12.55
CA ILE A 3 20.50 22.96 12.93
C ILE A 3 20.44 23.01 14.45
N GLU A 4 19.99 24.13 15.02
CA GLU A 4 19.87 24.29 16.49
C GLU A 4 18.65 23.57 17.07
N HIS A 5 17.54 23.50 16.33
CA HIS A 5 16.29 22.91 16.81
C HIS A 5 15.52 22.16 15.71
N ILE A 6 14.97 20.99 16.06
CA ILE A 6 14.05 20.21 15.22
C ILE A 6 12.67 20.26 15.87
N LEU A 7 11.67 20.77 15.14
CA LEU A 7 10.29 20.83 15.61
C LEU A 7 9.45 19.79 14.86
N LEU A 8 8.66 19.00 15.59
CA LEU A 8 7.82 17.94 15.03
C LEU A 8 6.34 18.29 15.17
N ALA A 9 5.66 18.48 14.03
CA ALA A 9 4.23 18.77 14.00
C ALA A 9 3.37 17.63 14.59
N ARG A 10 2.18 17.96 15.10
CA ARG A 10 1.15 17.00 15.51
C ARG A 10 -0.24 17.49 15.05
N PRO A 11 -1.09 16.63 14.46
CA PRO A 11 -0.82 15.24 14.08
C PRO A 11 0.15 15.13 12.89
N ARG A 12 0.84 14.00 12.75
CA ARG A 12 1.72 13.68 11.62
C ARG A 12 1.70 12.17 11.39
N GLY A 13 1.92 11.73 10.16
CA GLY A 13 1.95 10.31 9.79
C GLY A 13 0.62 9.85 9.18
N PHE A 14 0.23 8.62 9.50
CA PHE A 14 -0.92 7.98 8.86
C PHE A 14 -2.25 8.48 9.41
N CYS A 15 -3.26 8.53 8.53
CA CYS A 15 -4.65 8.63 8.94
C CYS A 15 -5.28 7.24 8.96
N ALA A 16 -6.45 7.12 9.58
CA ALA A 16 -7.19 5.85 9.66
C ALA A 16 -7.47 5.22 8.28
N GLY A 17 -7.64 6.04 7.23
CA GLY A 17 -7.85 5.57 5.87
C GLY A 17 -6.60 4.89 5.29
N VAL A 18 -5.43 5.49 5.47
CA VAL A 18 -4.13 4.94 5.04
C VAL A 18 -3.84 3.63 5.78
N GLU A 19 -4.02 3.60 7.10
CA GLU A 19 -3.83 2.38 7.89
C GLU A 19 -4.74 1.25 7.42
N ARG A 20 -6.03 1.55 7.21
CA ARG A 20 -7.01 0.58 6.72
C ARG A 20 -6.64 0.05 5.33
N ALA A 21 -6.22 0.92 4.40
CA ALA A 21 -5.89 0.52 3.04
C ALA A 21 -4.71 -0.45 3.01
N ILE A 22 -3.65 -0.17 3.78
CA ILE A 22 -2.49 -1.05 3.92
C ILE A 22 -2.89 -2.39 4.53
N LEU A 23 -3.71 -2.36 5.61
CA LEU A 23 -4.19 -3.58 6.27
C LEU A 23 -5.00 -4.46 5.33
N ILE A 24 -5.86 -3.90 4.47
CA ILE A 24 -6.65 -4.68 3.51
C ILE A 24 -5.75 -5.49 2.57
N VAL A 25 -4.66 -4.90 2.06
CA VAL A 25 -3.72 -5.62 1.20
C VAL A 25 -3.02 -6.75 1.96
N LYS A 26 -2.57 -6.49 3.19
CA LYS A 26 -1.90 -7.50 4.04
C LYS A 26 -2.82 -8.66 4.41
N GLU A 27 -4.05 -8.36 4.80
CA GLU A 27 -5.05 -9.38 5.12
C GLU A 27 -5.45 -10.20 3.89
N ALA A 28 -5.53 -9.57 2.71
CA ALA A 28 -5.76 -10.29 1.47
C ALA A 28 -4.61 -11.24 1.13
N LEU A 29 -3.36 -10.79 1.27
CA LEU A 29 -2.17 -11.64 1.07
C LEU A 29 -2.16 -12.81 2.07
N ALA A 30 -2.48 -12.55 3.34
CA ALA A 30 -2.55 -13.59 4.37
C ALA A 30 -3.67 -14.62 4.11
N ARG A 31 -4.83 -14.16 3.62
CA ARG A 31 -6.01 -15.01 3.41
C ARG A 31 -5.99 -15.79 2.09
N PHE A 32 -5.52 -15.16 1.01
CA PHE A 32 -5.61 -15.71 -0.34
C PHE A 32 -4.26 -16.15 -0.91
N GLY A 33 -3.14 -15.77 -0.26
CA GLY A 33 -1.79 -15.97 -0.79
C GLY A 33 -1.44 -14.98 -1.90
N ALA A 34 -0.18 -15.00 -2.32
CA ALA A 34 0.30 -14.20 -3.44
C ALA A 34 -0.01 -14.90 -4.79
N PRO A 35 -0.27 -14.14 -5.88
CA PRO A 35 -0.33 -12.68 -5.92
C PRO A 35 -1.70 -12.11 -5.53
N VAL A 36 -1.68 -10.94 -4.89
CA VAL A 36 -2.86 -10.05 -4.76
C VAL A 36 -2.62 -8.82 -5.62
N TYR A 37 -3.60 -8.49 -6.47
CA TYR A 37 -3.49 -7.33 -7.36
C TYR A 37 -4.04 -6.07 -6.71
N VAL A 38 -3.40 -4.94 -6.96
CA VAL A 38 -3.86 -3.63 -6.52
C VAL A 38 -3.89 -2.69 -7.72
N ARG A 39 -5.04 -2.08 -7.99
CA ARG A 39 -5.16 -1.08 -9.05
C ARG A 39 -4.61 0.25 -8.56
N HIS A 40 -3.60 0.77 -9.25
CA HIS A 40 -2.73 1.87 -8.83
C HIS A 40 -2.06 1.61 -7.47
N GLU A 41 -1.23 2.53 -7.01
CA GLU A 41 -0.65 2.44 -5.68
C GLU A 41 -1.73 2.54 -4.60
N ILE A 42 -1.69 1.67 -3.59
CA ILE A 42 -2.64 1.66 -2.46
C ILE A 42 -2.56 2.96 -1.65
N VAL A 43 -1.36 3.53 -1.58
CA VAL A 43 -1.04 4.85 -1.05
C VAL A 43 0.15 5.41 -1.81
N HIS A 44 0.24 6.73 -1.96
CA HIS A 44 1.37 7.40 -2.62
C HIS A 44 2.60 7.50 -1.71
N ASN A 45 3.10 6.34 -1.26
CA ASN A 45 4.31 6.22 -0.47
C ASN A 45 5.15 5.06 -0.99
N ARG A 46 6.23 5.39 -1.69
CA ARG A 46 7.12 4.42 -2.30
C ARG A 46 7.57 3.31 -1.36
N ARG A 47 7.94 3.66 -0.12
CA ARG A 47 8.40 2.66 0.86
C ARG A 47 7.31 1.63 1.17
N VAL A 48 6.08 2.10 1.40
CA VAL A 48 4.93 1.22 1.68
C VAL A 48 4.62 0.34 0.46
N VAL A 49 4.64 0.92 -0.74
CA VAL A 49 4.39 0.16 -1.97
C VAL A 49 5.46 -0.89 -2.21
N ASP A 50 6.74 -0.56 -2.02
CA ASP A 50 7.86 -1.49 -2.20
C ASP A 50 7.79 -2.63 -1.16
N GLU A 51 7.49 -2.33 0.12
CA GLU A 51 7.26 -3.35 1.16
C GLU A 51 6.12 -4.32 0.77
N LEU A 52 4.98 -3.81 0.27
CA LEU A 52 3.86 -4.65 -0.16
C LEU A 52 4.20 -5.48 -1.42
N ARG A 53 5.02 -4.96 -2.34
CA ARG A 53 5.52 -5.72 -3.50
C ARG A 53 6.37 -6.90 -3.05
N GLU A 54 7.25 -6.70 -2.08
CA GLU A 54 8.06 -7.76 -1.49
C GLU A 54 7.20 -8.83 -0.80
N GLU A 55 6.08 -8.44 -0.19
CA GLU A 55 5.10 -9.36 0.40
C GLU A 55 4.22 -10.10 -0.64
N GLY A 56 4.30 -9.73 -1.93
CA GLY A 56 3.61 -10.41 -3.04
C GLY A 56 2.42 -9.66 -3.64
N ALA A 57 2.25 -8.36 -3.32
CA ALA A 57 1.27 -7.50 -3.99
C ALA A 57 1.77 -7.08 -5.39
N VAL A 58 0.88 -7.10 -6.37
CA VAL A 58 1.16 -6.70 -7.76
C VAL A 58 0.35 -5.44 -8.08
N PHE A 59 1.04 -4.33 -8.33
CA PHE A 59 0.42 -3.05 -8.64
C PHE A 59 0.26 -2.88 -10.14
N VAL A 60 -0.97 -2.68 -10.61
CA VAL A 60 -1.31 -2.54 -12.04
C VAL A 60 -1.95 -1.19 -12.35
N PRO A 61 -1.75 -0.61 -13.53
CA PRO A 61 -2.38 0.65 -13.89
C PRO A 61 -3.88 0.48 -14.17
N GLU A 62 -4.28 -0.58 -14.87
CA GLU A 62 -5.68 -0.79 -15.25
C GLU A 62 -6.21 -2.14 -14.79
N ILE A 63 -7.54 -2.25 -14.75
CA ILE A 63 -8.21 -3.48 -14.33
C ILE A 63 -8.01 -4.62 -15.33
N ASP A 64 -7.86 -4.29 -16.61
CA ASP A 64 -7.65 -5.26 -17.70
C ASP A 64 -6.28 -5.97 -17.60
N ASP A 65 -5.36 -5.46 -16.77
CA ASP A 65 -4.08 -6.10 -16.47
C ASP A 65 -4.19 -7.19 -15.39
N VAL A 66 -5.38 -7.38 -14.80
CA VAL A 66 -5.64 -8.38 -13.76
C VAL A 66 -6.22 -9.66 -14.38
N PRO A 67 -5.66 -10.85 -14.09
CA PRO A 67 -6.22 -12.11 -14.58
C PRO A 67 -7.63 -12.38 -14.04
N ASP A 68 -8.47 -13.01 -14.87
CA ASP A 68 -9.81 -13.44 -14.45
C ASP A 68 -9.74 -14.35 -13.21
N GLY A 69 -10.60 -14.07 -12.23
CA GLY A 69 -10.67 -14.81 -10.97
C GLY A 69 -9.59 -14.45 -9.95
N ALA A 70 -8.67 -13.53 -10.25
CA ALA A 70 -7.70 -13.04 -9.28
C ALA A 70 -8.33 -12.09 -8.23
N VAL A 71 -7.68 -11.97 -7.07
CA VAL A 71 -8.06 -11.01 -6.03
C VAL A 71 -7.51 -9.63 -6.41
N VAL A 72 -8.39 -8.65 -6.51
CA VAL A 72 -8.03 -7.25 -6.80
C VAL A 72 -8.55 -6.30 -5.71
N ILE A 73 -7.71 -5.33 -5.35
CA ILE A 73 -8.02 -4.25 -4.40
C ILE A 73 -7.90 -2.91 -5.11
N PHE A 74 -8.86 -2.03 -4.88
CA PHE A 74 -8.80 -0.63 -5.33
C PHE A 74 -8.21 0.25 -4.23
N SER A 75 -7.44 1.26 -4.63
CA SER A 75 -6.93 2.30 -3.72
C SER A 75 -7.99 3.30 -3.28
#